data_AF-A0A7V9RC73-F1
#
_entry.id   AF-A0A7V9RC73-F1
#
_cell.length_a   1.000
_cell.length_b   1.000
_cell.length_c   1.000
_cell.angle_alpha   90.00
_cell.angle_beta   90.00
_cell.angle_gamma   90.00
#
_symmetry.space_group_name_H-M   'P 1'
#
loop_
_entity.id
_entity.type
_entity.pdbx_description
1 polymer ?
#
loop_
_entity_poly.entity_id
_entity_poly.type
_entity_poly.pdbx_seq_one_letter_code
_entity_poly.pdbx_strand_id
1 'polypeptide(L)' 'MGKRIEQDSMGSIEVDDARYWGAQTQRSLQNFRIGDERMPRELVLALVMVKKATALV' A
#
# COMPACT_ATOMS: atom_id res chain seq x y z
N MET A 1 16.54 -10.30 -4.75
CA MET A 1 15.14 -9.80 -4.70
C MET A 1 14.96 -8.85 -5.86
N GLY A 2 13.99 -9.09 -6.73
CA GLY A 2 13.70 -8.21 -7.85
C GLY A 2 12.91 -6.98 -7.41
N LYS A 3 12.78 -6.01 -8.31
CA LYS A 3 11.86 -4.88 -8.18
C LYS A 3 11.02 -4.84 -9.45
N ARG A 4 9.73 -4.54 -9.29
CA ARG A 4 8.84 -4.19 -10.38
C ARG A 4 8.66 -2.69 -10.46
N ILE A 5 8.32 -2.21 -11.64
CA ILE A 5 7.95 -0.81 -11.86
C ILE A 5 6.43 -0.71 -11.75
N GLU A 6 5.95 0.13 -10.83
CA GLU A 6 4.55 0.51 -10.68
C GLU A 6 4.38 1.96 -11.14
N GLN A 7 3.18 2.34 -11.57
CA GLN A 7 2.89 3.68 -12.08
C GLN A 7 1.64 4.28 -11.42
N ASP A 8 1.73 5.55 -11.03
CA ASP A 8 0.59 6.37 -10.63
C ASP A 8 0.58 7.68 -11.44
N SER A 9 -0.34 8.61 -11.14
CA SER A 9 -0.43 9.91 -11.83
C SER A 9 0.79 10.81 -11.62
N MET A 10 1.68 10.50 -10.68
CA MET A 10 2.94 11.20 -10.44
C MET A 10 4.13 10.55 -11.15
N GLY A 11 3.90 9.50 -11.94
CA GLY A 11 4.90 8.79 -12.73
C GLY A 11 5.24 7.40 -12.18
N SER A 12 6.36 6.85 -12.65
CA SER A 12 6.80 5.50 -12.32
C SER A 12 7.61 5.44 -11.02
N ILE A 13 7.52 4.31 -10.29
CA ILE A 13 8.26 4.06 -9.06
C ILE A 13 8.60 2.57 -8.92
N GLU A 14 9.77 2.26 -8.39
CA GLU A 14 10.16 0.87 -8.13
C GLU A 14 9.54 0.36 -6.82
N VAL A 15 9.00 -0.86 -6.87
CA VAL A 15 8.44 -1.59 -5.72
C VAL A 15 9.09 -2.96 -5.61
N ASP A 16 9.42 -3.38 -4.39
CA ASP A 16 9.96 -4.72 -4.11
C ASP A 16 8.97 -5.81 -4.53
N ASP A 17 9.45 -6.80 -5.30
CA ASP A 17 8.63 -7.91 -5.79
C ASP A 17 8.08 -8.81 -4.67
N ALA A 18 8.71 -8.81 -3.50
CA ALA A 18 8.21 -9.53 -2.34
C ALA A 18 6.98 -8.88 -1.68
N ARG A 19 6.51 -7.73 -2.18
CA ARG A 19 5.43 -6.92 -1.58
C ARG A 19 4.25 -6.76 -2.53
N TYR A 20 3.04 -6.90 -1.99
CA TYR A 20 1.80 -6.80 -2.76
C TYR A 20 1.29 -5.36 -2.99
N TRP A 21 1.84 -4.34 -2.31
CA TRP A 21 1.36 -2.95 -2.45
C TRP A 21 1.88 -2.28 -3.72
N GLY A 22 1.20 -1.25 -4.24
CA GLY A 22 1.56 -0.58 -5.49
C GLY A 22 2.26 0.78 -5.33
N ALA A 23 2.26 1.57 -6.40
CA ALA A 23 2.94 2.87 -6.51
C ALA A 23 2.58 3.85 -5.39
N GLN A 24 1.29 4.08 -5.14
CA GLN A 24 0.85 5.06 -4.16
C GLN A 24 1.29 4.71 -2.73
N THR A 25 1.22 3.43 -2.35
CA THR A 25 1.71 2.97 -1.04
C THR A 25 3.22 3.11 -0.93
N GLN A 26 3.96 2.77 -1.99
CA GLN A 26 5.42 2.93 -2.01
C GLN A 26 5.83 4.40 -1.88
N ARG A 27 5.13 5.30 -2.57
CA ARG A 27 5.37 6.75 -2.50
C ARG A 27 5.04 7.30 -1.11
N SER A 28 3.93 6.85 -0.52
CA SER A 28 3.56 7.20 0.85
C SER A 28 4.65 6.76 1.85
N LEU A 29 5.17 5.54 1.71
CA LEU A 29 6.26 5.03 2.54
C LEU A 29 7.54 5.88 2.43
N GLN A 30 7.83 6.47 1.27
CA GLN A 30 8.98 7.37 1.08
C GLN A 30 8.73 8.78 1.65
N ASN A 31 7.52 9.30 1.50
CA ASN A 31 7.17 10.68 1.87
C ASN A 31 6.88 10.84 3.37
N PHE A 32 6.31 9.83 4.02
CA PHE A 32 5.85 9.89 5.41
C PHE A 32 6.71 9.02 6.33
N ARG A 33 8.02 9.23 6.31
CA ARG A 33 8.98 8.55 7.20
C ARG A 33 9.07 9.26 8.55
N ILE A 34 7.99 9.20 9.31
CA ILE A 34 7.80 9.93 10.58
C ILE A 34 7.31 8.94 11.63
N GLY A 35 8.01 8.86 12.77
CA GLY A 35 7.68 7.91 13.84
C GLY A 35 7.92 6.45 13.47
N ASP A 36 7.55 5.56 14.40
CA ASP A 36 7.64 4.10 14.23
C ASP A 36 6.26 3.43 14.32
N GLU A 37 5.22 4.22 14.59
CA GLU A 37 3.84 3.81 14.68
C GLU A 37 3.34 3.32 13.32
N ARG A 38 2.60 2.22 13.34
CA ARG A 38 1.94 1.67 12.15
C ARG A 38 0.44 1.67 12.37
N MET A 39 -0.31 1.58 11.26
CA MET A 39 -1.75 1.37 11.33
C MET A 39 -2.05 0.14 12.19
N PRO A 40 -2.92 0.27 13.22
CA PRO A 40 -3.33 -0.87 14.04
C PRO A 40 -3.89 -1.98 13.16
N ARG A 41 -3.59 -3.24 13.52
CA ARG A 41 -3.98 -4.40 12.71
C ARG A 41 -5.50 -4.51 12.59
N GLU A 42 -6.21 -4.14 13.64
CA GLU A 42 -7.66 -4.12 13.74
C GLU A 42 -8.26 -3.16 12.70
N LEU A 43 -7.64 -1.99 12.51
CA LEU A 43 -8.08 -1.00 11.52
C LEU A 43 -7.85 -1.51 10.08
N VAL A 44 -6.72 -2.17 9.82
CA VAL A 44 -6.47 -2.80 8.51
C VAL A 44 -7.50 -3.89 8.22
N LEU A 45 -7.82 -4.74 9.20
CA LEU A 45 -8.85 -5.78 9.06
C LEU A 45 -10.25 -5.19 8.84
N ALA A 46 -10.59 -4.10 9.53
CA ALA A 46 -11.84 -3.39 9.31
C ALA A 46 -11.95 -2.87 7.86
N LEU A 47 -10.88 -2.30 7.31
CA LEU A 47 -10.85 -1.86 5.91
C LEU A 47 -11.00 -3.03 4.93
N VAL A 48 -10.36 -4.17 5.20
CA VAL A 48 -10.55 -5.40 4.40
C VAL A 48 -12.01 -5.84 4.41
N MET A 49 -12.68 -5.82 5.57
CA MET A 49 -14.10 -6.16 5.69
C MET A 49 -14.98 -5.22 4.87
N VAL A 50 -14.72 -3.90 4.92
CA VAL A 50 -15.43 -2.92 4.08
C VAL A 50 -15.25 -3.24 2.60
N LYS A 51 -14.02 -3.46 2.14
CA LYS A 51 -13.74 -3.78 0.73
C LYS A 51 -14.37 -5.10 0.29
N LYS A 52 -14.39 -6.11 1.15
CA LYS A 52 -15.09 -7.38 0.89
C LYS A 52 -16.59 -7.16 0.75
N ALA A 53 -17.21 -6.43 1.69
CA ALA A 53 -18.64 -6.16 1.65
C ALA A 53 -19.04 -5.37 0.40
N THR A 54 -18.28 -4.32 0.05
CA THR A 54 -18.52 -3.53 -1.18
C THR A 54 -18.35 -4.34 -2.45
N ALA A 55 -17.49 -5.36 -2.47
CA ALA A 55 -17.34 -6.22 -3.65
C ALA A 55 -18.49 -7.23 -3.81
N LEU A 56 -19.20 -7.56 -2.73
CA LEU A 56 -20.30 -8.53 -2.73
C LEU A 56 -21.67 -7.90 -3.01
N VAL A 57 -21.79 -6.58 -2.92
CA VAL A 57 -23.02 -5.80 -3.11
C VAL A 57 -22.91 -4.97 -4.37
#